data_AF-A0A9D8S5L3-F1
#
_entry.id   AF-A0A9D8S5L3-F1
#
_cell.length_a   1.000
_cell.length_b   1.000
_cell.length_c   1.000
_cell.angle_alpha   90.00
_cell.angle_beta   90.00
_cell.angle_gamma   90.00
#
_symmetry.space_group_name_H-M   'P 1'
#
loop_
_entity.id
_entity.type
_entity.pdbx_description
1 polymer ?
#
loop_
_entity_poly.entity_id
_entity_poly.type
_entity_poly.pdbx_seq_one_letter_code
_entity_poly.pdbx_strand_id
1 'polypeptide(L)'
;MTRIDFYHLQKTSLEQVLPKLAEKAYATKKRIKILVGTEERVEFINSLLWTYSEESFLPHGSKKDGFVEDQPIFISASEENENGAALLILVDGAEPEVSKL
;
A
#
# COMPACT_ATOMS: atom_id res chain seq x y z
N MET A 1 5.98 20.53 -3.80
CA MET A 1 4.83 20.36 -4.72
C MET A 1 4.52 18.87 -4.76
N THR A 2 3.30 18.48 -4.43
CA THR A 2 2.89 17.07 -4.36
C THR A 2 2.66 16.52 -5.77
N ARG A 3 3.18 15.32 -6.05
CA ARG A 3 2.95 14.61 -7.32
C ARG A 3 1.86 13.56 -7.10
N ILE A 4 0.90 13.50 -8.01
CA ILE A 4 -0.21 12.55 -7.98
C ILE A 4 -0.28 11.86 -9.34
N ASP A 5 -0.20 10.53 -9.35
CA ASP A 5 -0.29 9.70 -10.56
C ASP A 5 -1.55 8.82 -10.48
N PHE A 6 -2.30 8.73 -11.58
CA PHE A 6 -3.48 7.87 -11.69
C PHE A 6 -3.21 6.71 -12.64
N TYR A 7 -3.45 5.48 -12.18
CA TYR A 7 -3.28 4.27 -12.97
C TYR A 7 -4.65 3.76 -13.46
N HIS A 8 -4.92 3.86 -14.76
CA HIS A 8 -6.12 3.30 -15.37
C HIS A 8 -5.92 1.82 -15.69
N LEU A 9 -6.57 0.96 -14.93
CA LEU A 9 -6.52 -0.49 -15.09
C LEU A 9 -7.53 -0.95 -16.16
N GLN A 10 -7.07 -1.23 -17.38
CA GLN A 10 -7.97 -1.62 -18.49
C GLN A 10 -8.17 -3.13 -18.62
N LYS A 11 -7.08 -3.90 -18.56
CA LYS A 11 -7.06 -5.36 -18.83
C LYS A 11 -6.51 -6.19 -17.67
N THR A 12 -6.05 -5.53 -16.62
CA THR A 12 -5.39 -6.13 -15.48
C THR A 12 -6.13 -5.74 -14.22
N SER A 13 -6.30 -6.68 -13.29
CA SER A 13 -6.92 -6.37 -12.00
C SER A 13 -5.98 -5.57 -11.10
N LEU A 14 -6.52 -4.98 -10.03
CA LEU A 14 -5.72 -4.31 -9.01
C LEU A 14 -4.67 -5.26 -8.44
N GLU A 15 -5.05 -6.50 -8.18
CA GLU A 15 -4.19 -7.54 -7.59
C GLU A 15 -2.98 -7.87 -8.47
N GLN A 16 -3.10 -7.68 -9.79
CA GLN A 16 -1.98 -7.88 -10.72
C GLN A 16 -1.05 -6.67 -10.82
N VAL A 17 -1.56 -5.47 -10.50
CA VAL A 17 -0.83 -4.20 -10.69
C VAL A 17 -0.24 -3.67 -9.39
N LEU A 18 -0.96 -3.79 -8.27
CA LEU A 18 -0.54 -3.30 -6.97
C LEU A 18 0.82 -3.88 -6.52
N PRO A 19 1.11 -5.18 -6.65
CA PRO A 19 2.43 -5.70 -6.28
C PRO A 19 3.57 -5.02 -7.05
N LYS A 20 3.39 -4.86 -8.38
CA LYS A 20 4.38 -4.20 -9.24
C LYS A 20 4.52 -2.71 -8.93
N LEU A 21 3.44 -2.06 -8.50
CA LEU A 21 3.48 -0.67 -8.07
C LEU A 21 4.20 -0.53 -6.72
N ALA A 22 3.93 -1.45 -5.78
CA ALA A 22 4.59 -1.51 -4.48
C ALA A 22 6.09 -1.79 -4.62
N GLU A 23 6.53 -2.69 -5.51
CA GLU A 23 7.93 -2.89 -5.86
C GLU A 23 8.61 -1.59 -6.31
N LYS A 24 7.99 -0.89 -7.27
CA LYS A 24 8.53 0.38 -7.80
C LYS A 24 8.59 1.45 -6.73
N ALA A 25 7.56 1.54 -5.90
CA ALA A 25 7.52 2.48 -4.79
C ALA A 25 8.61 2.15 -3.75
N TYR A 26 8.76 0.88 -3.39
CA TYR A 26 9.76 0.40 -2.44
C TYR A 26 11.20 0.59 -2.95
N ALA A 27 11.43 0.45 -4.25
CA ALA A 27 12.72 0.75 -4.88
C ALA A 27 13.18 2.22 -4.69
N THR A 28 12.26 3.14 -4.38
CA THR A 28 12.61 4.53 -4.02
C THR A 28 13.21 4.68 -2.62
N LYS A 29 13.23 3.60 -1.82
CA LYS A 29 13.68 3.55 -0.42
C LYS A 29 12.89 4.46 0.53
N LYS A 30 11.71 4.90 0.11
CA LYS A 30 10.77 5.64 0.96
C LYS A 30 9.85 4.68 1.69
N ARG A 31 9.36 5.10 2.85
CA ARG A 31 8.26 4.42 3.54
C ARG A 31 6.97 4.65 2.79
N ILE A 32 6.19 3.59 2.63
CA ILE A 32 4.97 3.58 1.82
C ILE A 32 3.79 3.24 2.71
N LYS A 33 2.67 3.88 2.43
CA LYS A 33 1.36 3.50 2.95
C LYS A 33 0.47 3.07 1.80
N ILE A 34 -0.15 1.91 1.92
CA ILE A 34 -1.24 1.45 1.07
C ILE A 34 -2.52 1.65 1.88
N LEU A 35 -3.30 2.68 1.54
CA LEU A 35 -4.60 2.93 2.12
C LEU A 35 -5.65 2.13 1.34
N VAL A 36 -6.40 1.30 2.04
CA VAL A 36 -7.38 0.37 1.48
C VAL A 36 -8.76 0.73 2.03
N GLY A 37 -9.81 0.61 1.21
CA GLY A 37 -11.15 1.06 1.61
C GLY A 37 -11.78 0.31 2.80
N THR A 38 -11.36 -0.92 3.09
CA THR A 38 -11.92 -1.72 4.20
C THR A 38 -10.86 -2.61 4.87
N GLU A 39 -11.08 -2.91 6.15
CA GLU A 39 -10.22 -3.82 6.94
C GLU A 39 -10.18 -5.26 6.39
N GLU A 40 -11.27 -5.74 5.78
CA GLU A 40 -11.28 -7.05 5.11
C GLU A 40 -10.31 -7.06 3.91
N ARG A 41 -10.30 -5.97 3.14
CA ARG A 41 -9.40 -5.83 2.00
C ARG A 41 -7.95 -5.61 2.41
N VAL A 42 -7.69 -4.98 3.56
CA VAL A 42 -6.32 -4.85 4.12
C VAL A 42 -5.65 -6.22 4.21
N GLU A 43 -6.30 -7.20 4.85
CA GLU A 43 -5.70 -8.53 5.05
C GLU A 43 -5.61 -9.35 3.76
N PHE A 44 -6.56 -9.15 2.84
CA PHE A 44 -6.47 -9.73 1.52
C PHE A 44 -5.23 -9.21 0.77
N ILE A 45 -4.98 -7.89 0.77
CA ILE A 45 -3.81 -7.29 0.14
C ILE A 45 -2.51 -7.72 0.85
N ASN A 46 -2.51 -7.79 2.19
CA ASN A 46 -1.38 -8.29 2.98
C ASN A 46 -1.00 -9.72 2.53
N SER A 47 -1.98 -10.62 2.47
CA SER A 47 -1.76 -12.00 2.02
C SER A 47 -1.30 -12.09 0.55
N LEU A 48 -1.86 -11.25 -0.32
CA LEU A 48 -1.49 -11.17 -1.74
C LEU A 48 -0.03 -10.76 -1.91
N LEU A 49 0.43 -9.71 -1.23
CA LEU A 49 1.79 -9.20 -1.39
C LEU A 49 2.86 -10.18 -0.88
N TRP A 50 2.51 -11.10 0.04
CA TRP A 50 3.39 -12.20 0.43
C TRP A 50 3.47 -13.34 -0.60
N THR A 51 2.47 -13.51 -1.45
CA THR A 51 2.31 -14.73 -2.29
C THR A 51 2.33 -14.47 -3.79
N TYR A 52 2.34 -13.21 -4.23
CA TYR A 52 2.19 -12.89 -5.67
C TYR A 52 3.36 -13.35 -6.56
N SER A 53 4.55 -13.55 -5.99
CA SER A 53 5.74 -14.02 -6.71
C SER A 53 6.72 -14.71 -5.76
N GLU A 54 7.19 -15.90 -6.14
CA GLU A 54 8.21 -16.65 -5.38
C GLU A 54 9.59 -15.98 -5.40
N GLU A 55 9.83 -15.07 -6.35
CA GLU A 55 11.12 -14.40 -6.55
C GLU A 55 11.18 -13.00 -5.92
N SER A 56 10.08 -12.54 -5.32
CA SER A 56 10.00 -11.19 -4.76
C SER A 56 9.88 -11.19 -3.24
N PHE A 57 10.44 -10.14 -2.64
CA PHE A 57 10.28 -9.84 -1.23
C PHE A 57 9.93 -8.36 -1.05
N LEU A 58 8.69 -8.10 -0.64
CA LEU A 58 8.22 -6.79 -0.22
C LEU A 58 8.06 -6.82 1.30
N PRO A 59 8.90 -6.13 2.10
CA PRO A 59 8.71 -6.07 3.54
C PRO A 59 7.50 -5.19 3.84
N HIS A 60 6.39 -5.82 4.23
CA HIS A 60 5.13 -5.17 4.50
C HIS A 60 4.39 -5.82 5.68
N GLY A 61 3.42 -5.11 6.22
CA GLY A 61 2.51 -5.65 7.23
C GLY A 61 1.28 -4.76 7.43
N SER A 62 0.30 -5.31 8.13
CA SER A 62 -0.87 -4.59 8.61
C SER A 62 -0.78 -4.31 10.10
N LYS A 63 -1.80 -3.65 10.65
CA LYS A 63 -1.93 -3.44 12.11
C LYS A 63 -1.92 -4.75 12.90
N LYS A 64 -2.36 -5.87 12.30
CA LYS A 64 -2.38 -7.19 12.96
C LYS A 64 -0.99 -7.80 13.12
N ASP A 65 -0.04 -7.44 12.26
CA ASP A 65 1.34 -7.90 12.33
C ASP A 65 2.16 -7.15 13.40
N GLY A 66 1.63 -6.04 13.92
CA GLY A 66 2.29 -5.20 14.92
C GLY A 66 3.48 -4.42 14.36
N PHE A 67 4.18 -3.72 15.25
CA PHE A 67 5.40 -2.97 14.93
C PHE A 67 5.25 -2.04 13.71
N VAL A 68 4.17 -1.26 13.66
CA VAL A 68 3.80 -0.42 12.51
C VAL A 68 4.95 0.50 12.08
N GLU A 69 5.64 1.07 13.06
CA GLU A 69 6.80 1.95 12.90
C GLU A 69 8.03 1.27 12.29
N ASP A 70 8.02 -0.06 12.15
CA ASP A 70 9.08 -0.85 11.51
C ASP A 70 8.68 -1.30 10.09
N GLN A 71 7.42 -1.20 9.71
CA GLN A 71 6.92 -1.66 8.40
C GLN A 71 7.31 -0.67 7.28
N PRO A 72 8.19 -1.06 6.32
CA PRO A 72 8.56 -0.18 5.21
C PRO A 72 7.38 0.10 4.27
N ILE A 73 6.50 -0.89 4.11
CA ILE A 73 5.22 -0.77 3.44
C ILE A 73 4.14 -1.12 4.46
N PHE A 74 3.29 -0.17 4.81
CA PHE A 74 2.19 -0.39 5.77
C PHE A 74 0.84 -0.40 5.06
N ILE A 75 0.03 -1.43 5.34
CA ILE A 75 -1.29 -1.61 4.74
C ILE A 75 -2.34 -1.36 5.82
N SER A 76 -3.26 -0.44 5.57
CA SER A 76 -4.27 -0.04 6.56
C SER A 76 -5.51 0.54 5.91
N ALA A 77 -6.64 0.47 6.58
CA ALA A 77 -7.84 1.25 6.23
C ALA A 77 -7.96 2.54 7.05
N SER A 78 -7.14 2.72 8.10
CA SER A 78 -6.99 3.98 8.81
C SER A 78 -6.22 4.98 7.95
N GLU A 79 -6.60 6.24 7.97
CA GLU A 79 -5.85 7.33 7.31
C GLU A 79 -4.57 7.73 8.04
N GLU A 80 -4.43 7.39 9.32
CA GLU A 80 -3.31 7.84 10.15
C GLU A 80 -1.94 7.36 9.63
N ASN A 81 -0.99 8.28 9.50
CA ASN A 81 0.34 7.96 8.96
C ASN A 81 1.26 7.32 10.01
N GLU A 82 0.84 6.18 10.55
CA GLU A 82 1.48 5.47 11.67
C GLU A 82 2.90 4.97 11.36
N ASN A 83 3.26 4.73 10.09
CA ASN A 83 4.61 4.30 9.73
C ASN A 83 5.50 5.44 9.19
N GLY A 84 5.02 6.68 9.22
CA GLY A 84 5.75 7.84 8.68
C GLY A 84 5.99 7.74 7.16
N ALA A 85 5.03 7.20 6.40
CA ALA A 85 5.10 7.10 4.96
C ALA A 85 5.29 8.46 4.28
N ALA A 86 6.13 8.46 3.25
CA ALA A 86 6.34 9.60 2.35
C ALA A 86 5.69 9.36 0.97
N LEU A 87 5.09 8.19 0.75
CA LEU A 87 4.35 7.82 -0.45
C LEU A 87 3.05 7.13 -0.05
N LEU A 88 1.94 7.57 -0.62
CA LEU A 88 0.62 7.02 -0.41
C LEU A 88 0.12 6.35 -1.70
N ILE A 89 -0.35 5.11 -1.59
CA ILE A 89 -1.08 4.38 -2.64
C ILE A 89 -2.51 4.20 -2.14
N LEU A 90 -3.47 4.65 -2.94
CA LEU A 90 -4.90 4.53 -2.65
C LEU A 90 -5.49 3.41 -3.50
N VAL A 91 -6.19 2.47 -2.87
CA VAL A 91 -6.82 1.34 -3.57
C VAL A 91 -8.20 1.02 -3.00
N ASP A 92 -8.99 0.21 -3.72
CA ASP A 92 -10.30 -0.28 -3.28
C ASP A 92 -11.26 0.84 -2.81
N GLY A 93 -11.27 1.97 -3.52
CA GLY A 93 -12.13 3.11 -3.19
C GLY A 93 -11.72 3.88 -1.94
N ALA A 94 -10.49 3.68 -1.45
CA ALA A 94 -9.93 4.50 -0.38
C ALA A 94 -9.91 5.98 -0.78
N GLU A 95 -10.54 6.80 0.04
CA GLU A 95 -10.53 8.25 -0.05
C GLU A 95 -9.76 8.80 1.14
N PRO A 96 -8.62 9.50 0.94
CA PRO A 96 -7.97 10.21 2.03
C PRO A 96 -8.70 11.54 2.30
N GLU A 97 -8.83 11.92 3.57
CA GLU A 97 -9.19 13.29 3.90
C GLU A 97 -8.21 14.28 3.26
N VAL A 98 -8.74 15.13 2.37
CA VAL A 98 -7.98 16.10 1.56
C VAL A 98 -7.14 17.07 2.43
N SER A 99 -7.53 17.28 3.69
CA SER A 99 -6.80 18.12 4.66
C SER A 99 -5.51 17.47 5.18
N LYS A 100 -5.28 16.18 4.93
CA LYS A 100 -4.13 15.40 5.44
C LYS A 100 -3.10 15.03 4.37
N LEU A 101 -3.27 15.50 3.12
CA LEU A 101 -2.33 15.33 1.99
C LEU A 101 -1.44 16.56 1.80
#